data_AF-A0AAW9IJJ6-F1
#
_entry.id   AF-A0AAW9IJJ6-F1
#
_cell.length_a   1.000
_cell.length_b   1.000
_cell.length_c   1.000
_cell.angle_alpha   90.00
_cell.angle_beta   90.00
_cell.angle_gamma   90.00
#
_symmetry.space_group_name_H-M   'P 1'
#
loop_
_entity.id
_entity.type
_entity.pdbx_description
1 polymer ?
#
loop_
_entity_poly.entity_id
_entity_poly.type
_entity_poly.pdbx_seq_one_letter_code
_entity_poly.pdbx_strand_id
1 'polypeptide(L)'
;YDSEGKYIDNLPTKEERYKIKLDEMSKYLKDAYVSIEDERFYTHKGADVKRTLGSTYRSAMFYLTGKGSVQGGSTLTQQLIKNTLLTNDVKVERKIREMYLSLKLESKLSKDQILEAYLNTIPLSGTIYGVEAAANYFFDKDAKDLNLPESAFIAGLTQAPSAYS
;
A
#
# COMPACT_ATOMS: atom_id res chain seq x y z
N TYR A 1 -22.08 20.85 -3.57
CA TYR A 1 -22.07 22.17 -2.93
C TYR A 1 -23.47 22.76 -2.97
N ASP A 2 -23.84 23.55 -1.96
CA ASP A 2 -25.12 24.27 -1.94
C ASP A 2 -25.07 25.53 -2.83
N SER A 3 -26.17 26.28 -2.86
CA SER A 3 -26.26 27.55 -3.61
C SER A 3 -25.29 28.63 -3.11
N GLU A 4 -24.72 28.48 -1.91
CA GLU A 4 -23.74 29.40 -1.32
C GLU A 4 -22.30 28.90 -1.49
N GLY A 5 -22.10 27.75 -2.14
CA GLY A 5 -20.78 27.16 -2.37
C GLY A 5 -20.22 26.40 -1.16
N LYS A 6 -21.03 26.11 -0.13
CA LYS A 6 -20.63 25.27 0.99
C LYS A 6 -20.61 23.80 0.59
N TYR A 7 -19.57 23.08 1.02
CA TYR A 7 -19.50 21.63 0.84
C TYR A 7 -20.70 20.98 1.51
N ILE A 8 -21.42 20.13 0.76
CA ILE A 8 -22.55 19.34 1.28
C ILE A 8 -22.07 17.91 1.48
N ASP A 9 -21.70 17.27 0.36
CA ASP A 9 -21.26 15.89 0.31
C ASP A 9 -20.60 15.62 -1.06
N ASN A 10 -19.87 14.51 -1.17
CA ASN A 10 -19.40 13.98 -2.43
C ASN A 10 -20.42 13.01 -3.04
N LEU A 11 -20.45 12.93 -4.37
CA LEU A 11 -21.22 11.88 -5.02
C LEU A 11 -20.56 10.53 -4.74
N PRO A 12 -21.31 9.49 -4.35
CA PRO A 12 -20.75 8.15 -4.20
C PRO A 12 -20.09 7.69 -5.50
N THR A 13 -18.78 7.47 -5.46
CA THR A 13 -17.98 6.94 -6.57
C THR A 13 -17.54 5.51 -6.29
N LYS A 14 -17.07 4.81 -7.33
CA LYS A 14 -16.45 3.49 -7.15
C LYS A 14 -15.12 3.57 -6.38
N GLU A 15 -14.45 4.71 -6.46
CA GLU A 15 -13.20 5.02 -5.74
C GLU A 15 -13.27 6.44 -5.20
N GLU A 16 -13.21 6.58 -3.89
CA GLU A 16 -13.03 7.83 -3.16
C GLU A 16 -11.54 7.98 -2.83
N ARG A 17 -10.95 9.08 -3.31
CA ARG A 17 -9.50 9.32 -3.21
C ARG A 17 -9.21 10.81 -3.23
N TYR A 18 -8.42 11.26 -2.26
CA TYR A 18 -7.87 12.60 -2.21
C TYR A 18 -6.35 12.51 -2.37
N LYS A 19 -5.79 13.28 -3.29
CA LYS A 19 -4.34 13.28 -3.52
C LYS A 19 -3.66 14.19 -2.53
N ILE A 20 -2.60 13.70 -1.88
CA ILE A 20 -1.73 14.48 -1.00
C ILE A 20 -0.27 14.21 -1.35
N LYS A 21 0.58 15.24 -1.25
CA LYS A 21 2.02 15.09 -1.50
C LYS A 21 2.69 14.33 -0.35
N LEU A 22 3.78 13.63 -0.64
CA LEU A 22 4.49 12.83 0.36
C LEU A 22 5.03 13.67 1.53
N ASP A 23 5.48 14.89 1.27
CA ASP A 23 6.00 15.82 2.27
C ASP A 23 4.89 16.40 3.17
N GLU A 24 3.66 16.39 2.69
CA GLU A 24 2.45 16.76 3.44
C GLU A 24 1.84 15.57 4.20
N MET A 25 2.41 14.36 4.13
CA MET A 25 1.97 13.22 4.95
C MET A 25 2.72 13.13 6.27
N SER A 26 2.03 12.69 7.33
CA SER A 26 2.64 12.38 8.63
C SER A 26 3.86 11.46 8.46
N LYS A 27 4.95 11.77 9.17
CA LYS A 27 6.16 10.91 9.16
C LYS A 27 5.82 9.51 9.66
N TYR A 28 4.98 9.40 10.69
CA TYR A 28 4.57 8.12 11.25
C TYR A 28 3.85 7.24 10.22
N LEU A 29 3.06 7.85 9.34
CA LEU A 29 2.36 7.15 8.28
C LEU A 29 3.34 6.54 7.27
N LYS A 30 4.28 7.35 6.77
CA LYS A 30 5.32 6.88 5.85
C LYS A 30 6.16 5.76 6.46
N ASP A 31 6.60 5.95 7.70
CA ASP A 31 7.39 4.96 8.43
C ASP A 31 6.61 3.67 8.70
N ALA A 32 5.31 3.75 9.01
CA ALA A 32 4.47 2.59 9.26
C ALA A 32 4.35 1.70 8.02
N TYR A 33 4.06 2.27 6.85
CA TYR A 33 4.01 1.50 5.61
C TYR A 33 5.36 0.91 5.23
N VAL A 34 6.44 1.68 5.32
CA VAL A 34 7.78 1.15 5.04
C VAL A 34 8.13 0.02 5.99
N SER A 35 7.91 0.17 7.30
CA SER A 35 8.28 -0.87 8.29
C SER A 35 7.44 -2.15 8.18
N ILE A 36 6.12 -2.03 7.96
CA ILE A 36 5.20 -3.17 7.92
C ILE A 36 5.30 -3.91 6.58
N GLU A 37 5.23 -3.17 5.46
CA GLU A 37 5.12 -3.77 4.13
C GLU A 37 6.48 -4.07 3.49
N ASP A 38 7.49 -3.21 3.68
CA ASP A 38 8.75 -3.30 2.94
C ASP A 38 9.92 -2.61 3.68
N GLU A 39 10.38 -3.22 4.78
CA GLU A 39 11.36 -2.60 5.70
C GLU A 39 12.66 -2.11 5.04
N ARG A 40 12.99 -2.68 3.88
CA ARG A 40 14.20 -2.38 3.09
C ARG A 40 13.89 -1.54 1.86
N PHE A 41 12.70 -0.94 1.77
CA PHE A 41 12.19 -0.21 0.61
C PHE A 41 13.23 0.71 -0.02
N TYR A 42 13.91 1.52 0.78
CA TYR A 42 14.90 2.49 0.29
C TYR A 42 16.23 1.88 -0.18
N THR A 43 16.46 0.59 0.05
CA THR A 43 17.76 -0.06 -0.19
C THR A 43 17.75 -1.04 -1.37
N HIS A 44 16.60 -1.64 -1.68
CA HIS A 44 16.48 -2.58 -2.79
C HIS A 44 16.05 -1.88 -4.09
N LYS A 45 16.11 -2.61 -5.21
CA LYS A 45 15.64 -2.14 -6.51
C LYS A 45 14.55 -3.05 -7.06
N GLY A 46 13.30 -2.58 -7.06
CA GLY A 46 12.12 -3.25 -7.59
C GLY A 46 11.65 -4.46 -6.78
N ALA A 47 12.56 -5.37 -6.44
CA ALA A 47 12.31 -6.56 -5.64
C ALA A 47 13.37 -6.71 -4.54
N ASP A 48 12.92 -7.09 -3.34
CA ASP A 48 13.81 -7.51 -2.27
C ASP A 48 14.04 -9.02 -2.36
N VAL A 49 15.16 -9.40 -2.97
CA VAL A 49 15.54 -10.81 -3.18
C VAL A 49 15.68 -11.55 -1.84
N LYS A 50 16.25 -10.89 -0.82
CA LYS A 50 16.43 -11.49 0.50
C LYS A 50 15.08 -11.76 1.17
N ARG A 51 14.16 -10.81 1.12
CA ARG A 51 12.78 -10.97 1.62
C ARG A 51 12.03 -12.03 0.84
N THR A 52 12.14 -12.02 -0.49
CA THR A 52 11.43 -12.96 -1.39
C THR A 52 11.87 -14.40 -1.13
N LEU A 53 13.18 -14.66 -1.07
CA LEU A 53 13.70 -16.00 -0.77
C LEU A 53 13.33 -16.45 0.64
N GLY A 54 13.50 -15.57 1.64
CA GLY A 54 13.17 -15.88 3.03
C GLY A 54 11.68 -16.19 3.24
N SER A 55 10.79 -15.40 2.62
CA SER A 55 9.33 -15.63 2.68
C SER A 55 8.90 -16.90 1.95
N THR A 56 9.51 -17.20 0.80
CA THR A 56 9.26 -18.44 0.06
C THR A 56 9.66 -19.67 0.88
N TYR A 57 10.86 -19.64 1.49
CA TYR A 57 11.33 -20.71 2.37
C TYR A 57 10.41 -20.91 3.58
N ARG A 58 10.03 -19.83 4.29
CA ARG A 58 9.12 -19.91 5.45
C ARG A 58 7.75 -20.45 5.06
N SER A 59 7.20 -20.01 3.92
CA SER A 59 5.92 -20.49 3.41
C SER A 59 5.99 -21.98 3.06
N ALA A 60 7.08 -22.42 2.39
CA ALA A 60 7.29 -23.84 2.09
C ALA A 60 7.40 -24.68 3.37
N MET A 61 8.13 -24.22 4.38
CA MET A 61 8.22 -24.90 5.68
C MET A 61 6.88 -24.97 6.40
N PHE A 62 6.05 -23.92 6.34
CA PHE A 62 4.70 -23.94 6.87
C PHE A 62 3.84 -25.02 6.19
N TYR A 63 3.84 -25.09 4.84
CA TYR A 63 3.07 -26.10 4.11
C TYR A 63 3.56 -27.54 4.36
N LEU A 64 4.86 -27.74 4.58
CA LEU A 64 5.45 -29.07 4.80
C LEU A 64 5.31 -29.55 6.25
N THR A 65 5.39 -28.65 7.22
CA THR A 65 5.56 -29.01 8.64
C THR A 65 4.45 -28.51 9.56
N GLY A 66 3.58 -27.64 9.06
CA GLY A 66 2.59 -26.92 9.88
C GLY A 66 3.19 -25.91 10.86
N LYS A 67 4.52 -25.71 10.86
CA LYS A 67 5.23 -24.78 11.75
C LYS A 67 5.60 -23.50 11.00
N GLY A 68 5.33 -22.35 11.62
CA GLY A 68 5.64 -21.02 11.07
C GLY A 68 4.41 -20.27 10.58
N SER A 69 4.61 -19.26 9.73
CA SER A 69 3.56 -18.46 9.13
C SER A 69 3.84 -18.18 7.66
N VAL A 70 2.78 -17.95 6.89
CA VAL A 70 2.89 -17.46 5.51
C VAL A 70 3.20 -15.96 5.57
N GLN A 71 4.31 -15.56 4.94
CA GLN A 71 4.72 -14.15 4.90
C GLN A 71 4.75 -13.66 3.46
N GLY A 72 4.23 -12.45 3.23
CA GLY A 72 4.29 -11.79 1.92
C GLY A 72 5.70 -11.32 1.59
N GLY A 73 6.26 -11.82 0.49
CA GLY A 73 7.57 -11.41 -0.03
C GLY A 73 7.57 -10.16 -0.92
N SER A 74 6.39 -9.59 -1.21
CA SER A 74 6.25 -8.49 -2.18
C SER A 74 6.75 -7.15 -1.64
N THR A 75 7.34 -6.33 -2.50
CA THR A 75 7.76 -4.95 -2.20
C THR A 75 6.63 -3.95 -2.43
N LEU A 76 6.75 -2.73 -1.89
CA LEU A 76 5.79 -1.64 -2.13
C LEU A 76 5.63 -1.35 -3.63
N THR A 77 6.73 -1.35 -4.38
CA THR A 77 6.72 -1.16 -5.85
C THR A 77 5.93 -2.26 -6.56
N GLN A 78 6.11 -3.52 -6.17
CA GLN A 78 5.34 -4.64 -6.73
C GLN A 78 3.86 -4.52 -6.40
N GLN A 79 3.53 -4.10 -5.18
CA GLN A 79 2.15 -3.88 -4.77
C GLN A 79 1.50 -2.73 -5.54
N LEU A 80 2.22 -1.63 -5.77
CA LEU A 80 1.76 -0.52 -6.61
C LEU A 80 1.42 -1.01 -8.03
N ILE A 81 2.34 -1.76 -8.67
CA ILE A 81 2.12 -2.33 -10.01
C ILE A 81 0.90 -3.26 -10.02
N LYS A 82 0.80 -4.15 -9.02
CA LYS A 82 -0.32 -5.09 -8.87
C LYS A 82 -1.66 -4.36 -8.78
N ASN A 83 -1.73 -3.27 -8.01
CA ASN A 83 -2.98 -2.55 -7.75
C ASN A 83 -3.38 -1.60 -8.88
N THR A 84 -2.46 -1.19 -9.75
CA THR A 84 -2.71 -0.14 -10.76
C THR A 84 -2.70 -0.62 -12.20
N LEU A 85 -1.95 -1.67 -12.53
CA LEU A 85 -1.70 -2.06 -13.93
C LEU A 85 -2.12 -3.48 -14.28
N LEU A 86 -2.23 -4.39 -13.30
CA LEU A 86 -2.40 -5.81 -13.57
C LEU A 86 -3.78 -6.30 -13.12
N THR A 87 -4.52 -6.91 -14.03
CA THR A 87 -5.80 -7.59 -13.73
C THR A 87 -5.80 -9.01 -14.32
N ASN A 88 -6.35 -9.97 -13.58
CA ASN A 88 -6.80 -11.29 -14.08
C ASN A 88 -5.78 -12.24 -14.75
N ASP A 89 -4.48 -12.11 -14.50
CA ASP A 89 -3.45 -13.05 -14.99
C ASP A 89 -3.25 -14.28 -14.06
N VAL A 90 -2.77 -15.41 -14.62
CA VAL A 90 -2.30 -16.57 -13.85
C VAL A 90 -1.24 -16.12 -12.84
N LYS A 91 -1.38 -16.55 -11.58
CA LYS A 91 -0.62 -16.02 -10.43
C LYS A 91 0.90 -15.95 -10.65
N VAL A 92 1.48 -16.93 -11.35
CA VAL A 92 2.94 -17.00 -11.59
C VAL A 92 3.37 -16.02 -12.68
N GLU A 93 2.70 -16.01 -13.83
CA GLU A 93 3.02 -15.08 -14.92
C GLU A 93 2.85 -13.63 -14.46
N ARG A 94 1.77 -13.35 -13.73
CA ARG A 94 1.54 -12.06 -13.09
C ARG A 94 2.72 -11.67 -12.20
N LYS A 95 3.24 -12.60 -11.38
CA LYS A 95 4.34 -12.30 -10.46
C LYS A 95 5.66 -11.97 -11.18
N ILE A 96 5.92 -12.64 -12.31
CA ILE A 96 7.08 -12.32 -13.16
C ILE A 96 6.93 -10.92 -13.77
N ARG A 97 5.72 -10.59 -14.27
CA ARG A 97 5.41 -9.25 -14.79
C ARG A 97 5.54 -8.18 -13.71
N GLU A 98 5.04 -8.42 -12.49
CA GLU A 98 5.22 -7.53 -11.33
C GLU A 98 6.70 -7.22 -11.09
N MET A 99 7.57 -8.25 -11.06
CA MET A 99 9.01 -8.06 -10.86
C MET A 99 9.65 -7.22 -11.97
N TYR A 100 9.38 -7.57 -13.24
CA TYR A 100 9.93 -6.84 -14.38
C TYR A 100 9.48 -5.37 -14.42
N LEU A 101 8.18 -5.13 -14.24
CA LEU A 101 7.62 -3.78 -14.25
C LEU A 101 8.09 -2.96 -13.04
N SER A 102 8.30 -3.58 -11.89
CA SER A 102 8.83 -2.89 -10.70
C SER A 102 10.26 -2.38 -10.93
N LEU A 103 11.12 -3.20 -11.54
CA LEU A 103 12.48 -2.78 -11.93
C LEU A 103 12.44 -1.61 -12.92
N LYS A 104 11.54 -1.68 -13.90
CA LYS A 104 11.36 -0.62 -14.91
C LYS A 104 10.77 0.66 -14.33
N LEU A 105 9.90 0.56 -13.32
CA LEU A 105 9.33 1.72 -12.63
C LEU A 105 10.40 2.43 -11.81
N GLU A 106 11.19 1.68 -11.05
CA GLU A 106 12.27 2.23 -10.23
C GLU A 106 13.47 2.77 -11.03
N SER A 107 13.60 2.41 -12.31
CA SER A 107 14.54 3.09 -13.20
C SER A 107 14.06 4.45 -13.69
N LYS A 108 12.80 4.82 -13.42
CA LYS A 108 12.15 6.05 -13.90
C LYS A 108 11.68 6.99 -12.79
N LEU A 109 11.32 6.43 -11.64
CA LEU A 109 10.82 7.17 -10.49
C LEU A 109 11.72 6.98 -9.28
N SER A 110 11.85 8.01 -8.45
CA SER A 110 12.51 7.90 -7.15
C SER A 110 11.68 7.06 -6.17
N LYS A 111 12.31 6.57 -5.10
CA LYS A 111 11.63 5.84 -4.03
C LYS A 111 10.49 6.67 -3.41
N ASP A 112 10.70 7.97 -3.23
CA ASP A 112 9.68 8.87 -2.69
C ASP A 112 8.50 9.03 -3.65
N GLN A 113 8.73 9.19 -4.96
CA GLN A 113 7.65 9.24 -5.95
C GLN A 113 6.83 7.94 -5.97
N ILE A 114 7.49 6.80 -5.80
CA ILE A 114 6.83 5.50 -5.73
C ILE A 114 6.03 5.34 -4.44
N LEU A 115 6.59 5.75 -3.31
CA LEU A 115 5.88 5.74 -2.04
C LEU A 115 4.67 6.68 -2.08
N GLU A 116 4.81 7.89 -2.62
CA GLU A 116 3.70 8.82 -2.83
C GLU A 116 2.59 8.20 -3.69
N ALA A 117 2.96 7.62 -4.84
CA ALA A 117 2.01 6.98 -5.73
C ALA A 117 1.30 5.80 -5.04
N TYR A 118 2.03 4.97 -4.30
CA TYR A 118 1.47 3.86 -3.53
C TYR A 118 0.48 4.34 -2.48
N LEU A 119 0.88 5.29 -1.62
CA LEU A 119 0.04 5.80 -0.53
C LEU A 119 -1.20 6.54 -1.04
N ASN A 120 -1.15 7.10 -2.25
CA ASN A 120 -2.32 7.72 -2.89
C ASN A 120 -3.22 6.73 -3.64
N THR A 121 -2.81 5.47 -3.86
CA THR A 121 -3.55 4.53 -4.72
C THR A 121 -3.97 3.25 -4.03
N ILE A 122 -3.45 2.97 -2.83
CA ILE A 122 -3.74 1.72 -2.13
C ILE A 122 -5.23 1.63 -1.73
N PRO A 123 -5.94 0.53 -2.06
CA PRO A 123 -7.25 0.26 -1.49
C PRO A 123 -7.16 -0.02 0.00
N LEU A 124 -7.95 0.66 0.82
CA LEU A 124 -7.89 0.56 2.29
C LEU A 124 -9.20 0.09 2.95
N SER A 125 -10.36 0.37 2.34
CA SER A 125 -11.64 -0.19 2.77
C SER A 125 -12.72 0.10 1.73
N GLY A 126 -13.55 -0.87 1.31
CA GLY A 126 -14.67 -0.62 0.40
C GLY A 126 -14.29 0.23 -0.83
N THR A 127 -14.81 1.47 -0.88
CA THR A 127 -14.53 2.47 -1.93
C THR A 127 -13.41 3.44 -1.56
N ILE A 128 -12.78 3.33 -0.39
CA ILE A 128 -11.73 4.22 0.13
C ILE A 128 -10.36 3.82 -0.40
N TYR A 129 -9.75 4.71 -1.19
CA TYR A 129 -8.44 4.54 -1.80
C TYR A 129 -7.51 5.68 -1.39
N GLY A 130 -6.32 5.30 -0.95
CA GLY A 130 -5.28 6.21 -0.54
C GLY A 130 -5.45 6.72 0.90
N VAL A 131 -4.32 7.11 1.48
CA VAL A 131 -4.21 7.36 2.93
C VAL A 131 -4.95 8.61 3.39
N GLU A 132 -5.11 9.62 2.52
CA GLU A 132 -5.86 10.83 2.86
C GLU A 132 -7.36 10.54 3.03
N ALA A 133 -7.94 9.78 2.09
CA ALA A 133 -9.32 9.35 2.19
C ALA A 133 -9.53 8.44 3.41
N ALA A 134 -8.57 7.57 3.73
CA ALA A 134 -8.64 6.73 4.93
C ALA A 134 -8.51 7.53 6.23
N ALA A 135 -7.65 8.55 6.29
CA ALA A 135 -7.51 9.42 7.45
C ALA A 135 -8.83 10.15 7.77
N ASN A 136 -9.46 10.73 6.74
CA ASN A 136 -10.76 11.37 6.85
C ASN A 136 -11.84 10.35 7.26
N TYR A 137 -11.88 9.18 6.62
CA TYR A 137 -12.90 8.17 6.86
C TYR A 137 -12.86 7.56 8.28
N PHE A 138 -11.67 7.20 8.79
CA PHE A 138 -11.54 6.50 10.07
C PHE A 138 -11.38 7.43 11.27
N PHE A 139 -10.85 8.65 11.07
CA PHE A 139 -10.44 9.52 12.17
C PHE A 139 -10.89 10.97 12.03
N ASP A 140 -11.56 11.35 10.95
CA ASP A 140 -11.95 12.74 10.66
C ASP A 140 -10.74 13.70 10.71
N LYS A 141 -9.64 13.28 10.07
CA LYS A 141 -8.35 14.00 10.06
C LYS A 141 -7.70 14.02 8.68
N ASP A 142 -6.89 15.05 8.44
CA ASP A 142 -5.93 15.05 7.33
C ASP A 142 -4.80 14.04 7.61
N ALA A 143 -4.23 13.40 6.57
CA ALA A 143 -3.14 12.44 6.73
C ALA A 143 -1.86 13.05 7.33
N LYS A 144 -1.72 14.38 7.27
CA LYS A 144 -0.63 15.13 7.91
C LYS A 144 -0.70 15.11 9.44
N ASP A 145 -1.92 15.02 9.99
CA ASP A 145 -2.23 15.17 11.42
C ASP A 145 -2.34 13.81 12.14
N LEU A 146 -2.13 12.71 11.42
CA LEU A 146 -2.17 11.36 11.99
C LEU A 146 -1.01 11.14 12.98
N ASN A 147 -1.37 10.68 14.17
CA ASN A 147 -0.41 10.22 15.16
C ASN A 147 0.08 8.79 14.86
N LEU A 148 1.00 8.29 15.68
CA LEU A 148 1.61 6.96 15.49
C LEU A 148 0.58 5.81 15.54
N PRO A 149 -0.30 5.70 16.55
CA PRO A 149 -1.35 4.67 16.56
C PRO A 149 -2.27 4.70 15.34
N GLU A 150 -2.74 5.88 14.93
CA GLU A 150 -3.64 6.04 13.76
C GLU A 150 -2.94 5.66 12.45
N SER A 151 -1.66 6.05 12.32
CA SER A 151 -0.80 5.68 11.20
C SER A 151 -0.58 4.17 11.11
N ALA A 152 -0.31 3.52 12.25
CA ALA A 152 -0.13 2.08 12.33
C ALA A 152 -1.44 1.34 12.02
N PHE A 153 -2.58 1.86 12.47
CA PHE A 153 -3.89 1.31 12.14
C PHE A 153 -4.13 1.31 10.62
N ILE A 154 -4.00 2.47 9.97
CA ILE A 154 -4.22 2.59 8.51
C ILE A 154 -3.25 1.70 7.73
N ALA A 155 -1.97 1.68 8.11
CA ALA A 155 -0.98 0.81 7.48
C ALA A 155 -1.28 -0.69 7.70
N GLY A 156 -1.93 -1.06 8.80
CA GLY A 156 -2.32 -2.44 9.08
C GLY A 156 -3.50 -2.96 8.25
N LEU A 157 -4.34 -2.08 7.71
CA LEU A 157 -5.51 -2.45 6.90
C LEU A 157 -5.14 -3.22 5.62
N THR A 158 -3.93 -2.99 5.09
CA THR A 158 -3.41 -3.64 3.88
C THR A 158 -3.24 -5.15 4.02
N GLN A 159 -2.94 -5.63 5.23
CA GLN A 159 -2.70 -7.04 5.53
C GLN A 159 -4.01 -7.85 5.61
N ALA A 160 -5.13 -7.19 5.94
CA ALA A 160 -6.43 -7.86 6.10
C ALA A 160 -7.61 -6.90 5.82
N PRO A 161 -7.89 -6.55 4.54
CA PRO A 161 -8.94 -5.61 4.18
C PRO A 161 -10.35 -6.00 4.65
N SER A 162 -10.58 -7.31 4.87
CA SER A 162 -11.89 -7.85 5.25
C SER A 162 -12.02 -8.24 6.72
N ALA A 163 -10.97 -8.11 7.54
CA ALA A 163 -11.00 -8.50 8.96
C ALA A 163 -11.43 -7.37 9.90
N TYR A 164 -11.39 -6.12 9.40
CA TYR A 164 -11.66 -4.90 10.16
C TYR A 164 -12.85 -4.08 9.61
N SER A 165 -13.65 -4.67 8.70
CA SER A 165 -14.90 -4.09 8.16
C SER A 165 -16.12 -4.70 8.82
#